data_AF-A0A9E5TFW9-F1
#
_entry.id   AF-A0A9E5TFW9-F1
#
_cell.length_a   1.000
_cell.length_b   1.000
_cell.length_c   1.000
_cell.angle_alpha   90.00
_cell.angle_beta   90.00
_cell.angle_gamma   90.00
#
_symmetry.space_group_name_H-M   'P 1'
#
loop_
_entity.id
_entity.type
_entity.pdbx_description
1 polymer ?
#
loop_
_entity_poly.entity_id
_entity_poly.type
_entity_poly.pdbx_seq_one_letter_code
_entity_poly.pdbx_strand_id
1 'polypeptide(L)'
;MKVWTEGWEVTRVAPTDPGKSAGYYDVILSVEGPRAGHWFVAVVDANGNPLSETVPFDTDTVDCRPKGTGRQWVIIDFKAN
;
A
#
# COMPACT_ATOMS: atom_id res chain seq x y z
N MET A 1 -0.38 5.51 8.21
CA MET A 1 0.19 5.27 6.87
C MET A 1 -0.74 5.87 5.83
N LYS A 2 -0.18 6.38 4.73
CA LYS A 2 -0.89 6.90 3.56
C LYS A 2 -0.33 6.21 2.31
N VAL A 3 -1.20 5.81 1.38
CA VAL A 3 -0.82 5.26 0.06
C VAL A 3 -1.56 6.03 -1.03
N TRP A 4 -0.85 6.48 -2.05
CA TRP A 4 -1.43 7.32 -3.12
C TRP A 4 -0.72 7.14 -4.46
N THR A 5 -1.35 7.61 -5.52
CA THR A 5 -0.80 7.80 -6.86
C THR A 5 -1.29 9.14 -7.40
N GLU A 6 -0.86 9.54 -8.60
CA GLU A 6 -1.26 10.82 -9.19
C GLU A 6 -2.79 10.89 -9.33
N GLY A 7 -3.41 11.89 -8.69
CA GLY A 7 -4.86 12.10 -8.71
C GLY A 7 -5.71 11.09 -7.94
N TRP A 8 -5.11 10.13 -7.22
CA TRP A 8 -5.86 9.10 -6.50
C TRP A 8 -5.20 8.69 -5.17
N GLU A 9 -5.98 8.70 -4.09
CA GLU A 9 -5.53 8.29 -2.76
C GLU A 9 -6.27 7.03 -2.31
N VAL A 10 -5.54 6.05 -1.78
CA VAL A 10 -6.15 4.87 -1.18
C VAL A 10 -6.68 5.25 0.21
N THR A 11 -7.98 5.47 0.31
CA THR A 11 -8.63 5.82 1.60
C THR A 11 -9.12 4.61 2.39
N ARG A 12 -9.08 3.39 1.80
CA ARG A 12 -9.54 2.17 2.46
C ARG A 12 -8.39 1.34 3.03
N VAL A 13 -8.20 1.49 4.34
CA VAL A 13 -7.54 0.50 5.19
C VAL A 13 -8.57 -0.61 5.47
N ALA A 14 -8.16 -1.88 5.51
CA ALA A 14 -9.08 -2.99 5.77
C ALA A 14 -9.88 -2.77 7.08
N PRO A 15 -11.18 -3.15 7.15
CA PRO A 15 -12.09 -2.80 8.26
C PRO A 15 -11.68 -3.38 9.62
N THR A 16 -10.82 -4.40 9.62
CA THR A 16 -10.06 -4.82 10.78
C THR A 16 -8.61 -4.45 10.50
N ASP A 17 -8.09 -3.49 11.24
CA ASP A 17 -6.68 -3.11 11.23
C ASP A 17 -6.02 -3.63 12.52
N PRO A 18 -5.94 -4.97 12.74
CA PRO A 18 -5.32 -5.54 13.94
C PRO A 18 -3.82 -5.17 14.04
N GLY A 19 -3.23 -4.64 12.96
CA GLY A 19 -1.84 -4.24 12.89
C GLY A 19 -1.53 -2.84 13.32
N LYS A 20 -2.50 -1.93 13.36
CA LYS A 20 -2.25 -0.53 13.74
C LYS A 20 -1.59 -0.39 15.11
N SER A 21 -1.94 -1.27 16.06
CA SER A 21 -1.34 -1.33 17.39
C SER A 21 -0.05 -2.15 17.44
N ALA A 22 0.17 -3.04 16.47
CA ALA A 22 1.36 -3.89 16.34
C ALA A 22 2.42 -3.34 15.37
N GLY A 23 2.16 -2.18 14.75
CA GLY A 23 3.07 -1.52 13.81
C GLY A 23 3.03 -2.03 12.36
N TYR A 24 2.05 -2.86 11.98
CA TYR A 24 1.83 -3.29 10.60
C TYR A 24 0.54 -2.69 10.02
N TYR A 25 0.49 -2.48 8.70
CA TYR A 25 -0.66 -1.91 8.02
C TYR A 25 -0.97 -2.68 6.75
N ASP A 26 -2.23 -3.07 6.55
CA ASP A 26 -2.69 -3.70 5.31
C ASP A 26 -3.54 -2.74 4.49
N VAL A 27 -3.18 -2.58 3.21
CA VAL A 27 -3.89 -1.68 2.28
C VAL A 27 -4.23 -2.42 0.99
N ILE A 28 -5.50 -2.28 0.58
CA ILE A 28 -6.00 -2.81 -0.69
C ILE A 28 -6.00 -1.68 -1.72
N LEU A 29 -5.14 -1.77 -2.73
CA LEU A 29 -5.00 -0.74 -3.78
C LEU A 29 -6.22 -0.62 -4.71
N SER A 30 -6.99 -1.69 -4.90
CA SER A 30 -8.24 -1.66 -5.67
C SER A 30 -9.09 -2.87 -5.32
N VAL A 31 -10.39 -2.63 -5.15
CA VAL A 31 -11.38 -3.71 -4.96
C VAL A 31 -11.89 -4.28 -6.28
N GLU A 32 -11.62 -3.60 -7.40
CA GLU A 32 -12.09 -3.97 -8.74
C GLU A 32 -11.17 -5.00 -9.42
N GLY A 33 -9.97 -5.21 -8.89
CA GLY A 33 -8.99 -6.16 -9.42
C GLY A 33 -7.56 -5.61 -9.41
N PRO A 34 -6.62 -6.30 -10.09
CA PRO A 34 -5.25 -5.84 -10.27
C PRO A 34 -5.24 -4.43 -10.88
N ARG A 35 -4.45 -3.54 -10.30
CA ARG A 35 -4.32 -2.17 -10.76
C ARG A 35 -2.85 -1.87 -10.97
N ALA A 36 -2.47 -1.63 -12.21
CA ALA A 36 -1.15 -1.11 -12.55
C ALA A 36 -1.05 0.37 -12.16
N GLY A 37 0.14 0.81 -11.74
CA GLY A 37 0.39 2.21 -11.45
C GLY A 37 1.72 2.44 -10.74
N HIS A 38 2.10 3.71 -10.71
CA HIS A 38 3.21 4.20 -9.89
C HIS A 38 2.65 4.73 -8.58
N TRP A 39 3.04 4.12 -7.48
CA TRP A 39 2.48 4.34 -6.16
C TRP A 39 3.50 4.91 -5.20
N PHE A 40 2.99 5.59 -4.19
CA PHE A 40 3.76 6.16 -3.10
C PHE A 40 3.16 5.73 -1.78
N VAL A 41 4.01 5.43 -0.80
CA VAL A 41 3.61 5.17 0.58
C VAL A 41 4.46 5.97 1.56
N ALA A 42 3.85 6.42 2.66
CA ALA A 42 4.56 6.98 3.80
C ALA A 42 3.81 6.68 5.10
N VAL A 43 4.55 6.59 6.21
CA VAL A 43 3.97 6.71 7.55
C VAL A 43 3.65 8.18 7.77
N VAL A 44 2.45 8.49 8.27
CA VAL A 44 1.99 9.87 8.49
C VAL A 44 1.39 10.00 9.89
N ASP A 45 1.46 11.20 10.47
CA ASP A 45 0.80 11.55 11.72
C ASP A 45 -0.73 11.72 11.53
N ALA A 46 -1.43 12.09 12.61
CA ALA A 46 -2.88 12.31 12.57
C ALA A 46 -3.32 13.49 11.68
N ASN A 47 -2.41 14.42 11.38
CA ASN A 47 -2.64 15.57 10.50
C ASN A 47 -2.24 15.27 9.05
N GLY A 48 -1.71 14.08 8.77
CA GLY A 48 -1.22 13.68 7.45
C GLY A 48 0.23 14.11 7.16
N ASN A 49 0.97 14.65 8.12
CA ASN A 49 2.37 14.99 7.94
C ASN A 49 3.22 13.71 7.87
N PRO A 50 4.18 13.60 6.93
CA PRO A 50 5.04 12.44 6.83
C PRO A 50 5.94 12.30 8.08
N LEU A 51 5.93 11.10 8.66
CA LEU A 51 6.82 10.66 9.74
C LEU A 51 7.96 9.77 9.22
N SER A 52 7.86 9.32 7.97
CA SER A 52 8.89 8.55 7.27
C SER A 52 9.24 9.20 5.93
N GLU A 53 10.30 8.73 5.29
CA GLU A 53 10.49 8.95 3.86
C GLU A 53 9.30 8.37 3.06
N THR A 54 9.04 9.00 1.92
CA THR A 54 8.07 8.49 0.93
C THR A 54 8.76 7.43 0.08
N VAL A 55 8.20 6.22 0.05
CA VAL A 55 8.70 5.11 -0.74
C VAL A 55 7.86 4.96 -2.02
N PRO A 56 8.47 5.07 -3.21
CA PRO A 56 7.81 4.76 -4.47
C PRO A 56 7.85 3.26 -4.76
N PHE A 57 6.80 2.74 -5.42
CA PHE A 57 6.77 1.38 -5.93
C PHE A 57 5.83 1.26 -7.14
N ASP A 58 6.08 0.30 -8.02
CA ASP A 58 5.26 0.05 -9.19
C ASP A 58 4.46 -1.25 -9.02
N THR A 59 3.25 -1.24 -9.58
CA THR A 59 2.45 -2.45 -9.76
C THR A 59 2.09 -2.62 -11.24
N ASP A 60 1.86 -3.87 -11.65
CA ASP A 60 1.36 -4.18 -12.97
C ASP A 60 0.08 -5.06 -12.89
N THR A 61 -0.41 -5.52 -14.04
CA THR A 61 -1.54 -6.47 -14.13
C THR A 61 -1.10 -7.87 -14.56
N VAL A 62 0.21 -8.15 -14.55
CA VAL A 62 0.78 -9.43 -14.95
C VAL A 62 0.49 -10.46 -13.86
N ASP A 63 -0.07 -11.58 -14.29
CA ASP A 63 -0.32 -12.69 -13.40
C ASP A 63 0.99 -13.34 -12.96
N CYS A 64 1.24 -13.39 -11.64
CA CYS A 64 2.46 -13.96 -11.08
C CYS A 64 2.40 -15.48 -10.83
N ARG A 65 1.37 -16.20 -11.29
CA ARG A 65 1.27 -17.67 -11.20
C ARG A 65 0.96 -18.32 -12.55
N PRO A 66 1.47 -19.54 -12.79
CA PRO A 66 0.97 -20.36 -13.89
C PRO A 66 -0.54 -20.58 -13.69
N LYS A 67 -1.35 -20.29 -14.72
CA LYS A 67 -2.83 -20.40 -14.79
C LYS A 67 -3.66 -19.16 -14.44
N GLY A 68 -3.08 -17.96 -14.32
CA GLY A 68 -3.94 -16.76 -14.21
C GLY A 68 -4.60 -16.60 -12.84
N THR A 69 -3.92 -16.99 -11.76
CA THR A 69 -4.45 -16.89 -10.37
C THR A 69 -3.52 -16.16 -9.41
N GLY A 70 -2.41 -15.61 -9.91
CA GLY A 70 -1.40 -14.90 -9.14
C GLY A 70 -1.80 -13.46 -8.86
N ARG A 71 -1.45 -12.96 -7.69
CA ARG A 71 -1.62 -11.55 -7.31
C ARG A 71 -0.30 -11.04 -6.76
N GLN A 72 0.07 -9.83 -7.14
CA GLN A 72 1.25 -9.15 -6.63
C GLN A 72 0.93 -8.50 -5.28
N TRP A 73 1.88 -8.58 -4.35
CA TRP A 73 1.84 -7.93 -3.04
C TRP A 73 3.18 -7.27 -2.81
N VAL A 74 3.18 -6.03 -2.31
CA VAL A 74 4.39 -5.31 -1.96
C VAL A 74 4.47 -5.25 -0.45
N ILE A 75 5.62 -5.63 0.11
CA ILE A 75 5.92 -5.54 1.54
C ILE A 75 6.92 -4.41 1.72
N ILE A 76 6.62 -3.47 2.62
CA ILE A 76 7.41 -2.27 2.85
C ILE A 76 7.69 -2.17 4.35
N ASP A 77 8.96 -2.37 4.72
CA ASP A 77 9.42 -2.36 6.10
C ASP A 77 10.05 -1.01 6.45
N PHE A 78 9.39 -0.25 7.33
CA PHE A 78 9.97 0.96 7.93
C PHE A 78 10.74 0.58 9.19
N LYS A 79 12.00 1.03 9.30
CA LYS A 79 12.84 0.81 10.48
C LYS A 79 13.14 2.14 11.16
N ALA A 80 12.98 2.16 12.49
CA ALA A 80 13.52 3.25 13.29
C ALA A 80 15.04 3.15 13.30
N ASN A 81 15.73 4.29 13.17
CA ASN A 81 17.17 4.39 13.36
C ASN A 81 17.53 4.37 14.85
#